data_AF-A0AB73BZT7-F1
#
_entry.id   AF-A0AB73BZT7-F1
#
_cell.length_a   1.000
_cell.length_b   1.000
_cell.length_c   1.000
_cell.angle_alpha   90.00
_cell.angle_beta   90.00
_cell.angle_gamma   90.00
#
_symmetry.space_group_name_H-M   'P 1'
#
loop_
_entity.id
_entity.type
_entity.pdbx_description
1 polymer ?
#
loop_
_entity_poly.entity_id
_entity_poly.type
_entity_poly.pdbx_seq_one_letter_code
_entity_poly.pdbx_strand_id
1 'polypeptide(L)'
;MNNSFFPLFIDLKDKKVLLVGAGKISFRKACTLKKYGAIIEIVSEKIDKSFEIFPDIKIYQKRYEEKDLQDYFLVIAATENSSLNHKIVEDCKTKNILVNNITSKTDMTCRFGSICENEEYQIAISTYGHPSKSKALRKEINHYLIQRSDIRMKKVIHTEKAPAALGPYSQAIEANGVLYVSGQIPFVPATMTLVSDDVQAQTRQSLENIGAILEEAGYSFRDVVKASVFIKDMNDFAKINEVYNEYLGEAKPARACVEVARLPKDVKVEIEVIATK
;
A
#
# COMPACT_ATOMS: atom_id res chain seq x y z
N MET A 1 31.60 -3.81 19.87
CA MET A 1 30.51 -4.41 19.06
C MET A 1 29.26 -3.56 19.26
N ASN A 2 28.54 -3.18 18.20
CA ASN A 2 27.23 -2.54 18.38
C ASN A 2 26.32 -3.52 19.12
N ASN A 3 25.62 -3.09 20.17
CA ASN A 3 24.61 -3.93 20.82
C ASN A 3 23.62 -4.42 19.76
N SER A 4 23.59 -5.74 19.56
CA SER A 4 22.60 -6.40 18.72
C SER A 4 21.37 -6.64 19.58
N PHE A 5 20.28 -5.94 19.27
CA PHE A 5 18.99 -6.16 19.94
C PHE A 5 18.26 -7.28 19.22
N PHE A 6 17.77 -8.27 19.97
CA PHE A 6 16.89 -9.29 19.44
C PHE A 6 15.53 -8.66 19.09
N PRO A 7 15.00 -8.84 17.86
CA PRO A 7 13.68 -8.34 17.50
C PRO A 7 12.61 -9.16 18.22
N LEU A 8 11.92 -8.52 19.16
CA LEU A 8 10.87 -9.14 19.98
C LEU A 8 9.61 -8.27 19.97
N PHE A 9 8.46 -8.90 19.77
CA PHE A 9 7.17 -8.29 20.06
C PHE A 9 6.76 -8.60 21.48
N ILE A 10 6.31 -7.57 22.21
CA ILE A 10 5.99 -7.64 23.63
C ILE A 10 4.57 -7.13 23.80
N ASP A 11 3.76 -7.88 24.56
CA ASP A 11 2.44 -7.40 24.99
C ASP A 11 2.61 -6.38 26.12
N LEU A 12 2.19 -5.14 25.85
CA LEU A 12 2.24 -4.03 26.79
C LEU A 12 0.91 -3.81 27.54
N LYS A 13 -0.12 -4.62 27.27
CA LYS A 13 -1.40 -4.50 27.94
C LYS A 13 -1.22 -4.62 29.45
N ASP A 14 -1.75 -3.61 30.17
CA ASP A 14 -1.71 -3.51 31.63
C ASP A 14 -0.29 -3.46 32.23
N LYS A 15 0.75 -3.27 31.41
CA LYS A 15 2.13 -3.11 31.89
C LYS A 15 2.40 -1.67 32.30
N LYS A 16 2.96 -1.50 33.50
CA LYS A 16 3.41 -0.20 34.00
C LYS A 16 4.67 0.25 33.29
N VAL A 17 4.63 1.46 32.72
CA VAL A 17 5.75 2.08 32.02
C VAL A 17 6.01 3.47 32.61
N LEU A 18 7.24 3.68 33.09
CA LEU A 18 7.68 4.96 33.63
C LEU A 18 8.38 5.79 32.56
N LEU A 19 7.97 7.04 32.37
CA LEU A 19 8.70 8.01 31.54
C LEU A 19 9.39 9.00 32.48
N VAL A 20 10.71 9.05 32.41
CA VAL A 20 11.50 10.05 33.15
C VAL A 20 11.82 11.20 32.21
N GLY A 21 11.26 12.37 32.50
CA GLY A 21 11.23 13.52 31.61
C GLY A 21 9.92 13.60 30.80
N ALA A 22 9.41 14.82 30.63
CA ALA A 22 8.11 15.08 30.02
C ALA A 22 8.19 16.10 28.86
N GLY A 23 9.19 15.96 27.98
CA GLY A 23 9.31 16.75 26.76
C GLY A 23 8.62 16.12 25.54
N LYS A 24 8.73 16.76 24.37
CA LYS A 24 8.11 16.30 23.09
C LYS A 24 8.47 14.87 22.67
N ILE A 25 9.70 14.42 22.94
CA ILE A 25 10.13 13.05 22.61
C ILE A 25 9.41 12.03 23.50
N SER A 26 9.34 12.34 24.80
CA SER A 26 8.62 11.56 25.80
C SER A 26 7.13 11.44 25.45
N PHE A 27 6.51 12.57 25.08
CA PHE A 27 5.12 12.63 24.65
C PHE A 27 4.82 11.67 23.48
N ARG A 28 5.64 11.70 22.42
CA ARG A 28 5.45 10.79 21.28
C ARG A 28 5.53 9.32 21.68
N LYS A 29 6.41 8.97 22.63
CA LYS A 29 6.51 7.61 23.14
C LYS A 29 5.30 7.24 23.99
N ALA A 30 4.82 8.14 24.85
CA ALA A 30 3.59 7.94 25.61
C ALA A 30 2.40 7.61 24.69
N CYS A 31 2.22 8.37 23.61
CA CYS A 31 1.16 8.10 22.62
C CYS A 31 1.27 6.69 22.02
N THR A 32 2.46 6.30 21.56
CA THR A 32 2.68 4.97 20.98
C THR A 32 2.45 3.86 21.99
N LEU A 33 2.98 3.99 23.20
CA LEU A 33 2.88 2.95 24.22
C LEU A 33 1.44 2.81 24.75
N LYS A 34 0.72 3.91 24.95
CA LYS A 34 -0.70 3.90 25.34
C LYS A 34 -1.58 3.26 24.26
N LYS A 35 -1.26 3.44 22.96
CA LYS A 35 -1.93 2.73 21.85
C LYS A 35 -1.89 1.21 22.01
N TYR A 36 -0.82 0.67 22.61
CA TYR A 36 -0.66 -0.77 22.89
C TYR A 36 -1.06 -1.17 24.31
N GLY A 37 -1.84 -0.34 25.02
CA GLY A 37 -2.42 -0.69 26.33
C GLY A 37 -1.48 -0.53 27.53
N ALA A 38 -0.34 0.13 27.38
CA ALA A 38 0.55 0.42 28.50
C ALA A 38 -0.06 1.42 29.49
N ILE A 39 0.16 1.18 30.78
CA ILE A 39 -0.18 2.12 31.86
C ILE A 39 0.99 3.07 32.04
N ILE A 40 0.79 4.34 31.66
CA ILE A 40 1.85 5.35 31.65
C ILE A 40 1.86 6.15 32.94
N GLU A 41 3.03 6.21 33.58
CA GLU A 41 3.33 7.15 34.67
C GLU A 41 4.54 8.02 34.29
N ILE A 42 4.60 9.25 34.80
CA ILE A 42 5.64 10.22 34.43
C ILE A 42 6.29 10.81 35.68
N VAL A 43 7.61 10.88 35.69
CA VAL A 43 8.40 11.64 36.67
C VAL A 43 9.18 12.72 35.94
N SER A 44 8.92 14.00 36.25
CA SER A 44 9.62 15.12 35.62
C SER A 44 9.48 16.41 36.43
N GLU A 45 10.51 17.24 36.51
CA GLU A 45 10.41 18.58 37.12
C GLU A 45 9.60 19.55 36.26
N LYS A 46 9.73 19.42 34.94
CA LYS A 46 9.07 20.26 33.94
C LYS A 46 8.20 19.40 33.03
N ILE A 47 7.00 19.88 32.75
CA ILE A 47 6.01 19.15 31.94
C ILE A 47 5.68 20.01 30.72
N ASP A 48 5.85 19.44 29.54
CA ASP A 48 5.40 20.06 28.30
C ASP A 48 3.86 20.07 28.25
N LYS A 49 3.28 21.20 27.83
CA LYS A 49 1.82 21.38 27.73
C LYS A 49 1.13 20.30 26.88
N SER A 50 1.86 19.66 25.98
CA SER A 50 1.34 18.55 25.18
C SER A 50 0.76 17.42 26.06
N PHE A 51 1.22 17.25 27.30
CA PHE A 51 0.68 16.24 28.21
C PHE A 51 -0.68 16.58 28.83
N GLU A 52 -1.17 17.82 28.71
CA GLU A 52 -2.49 18.25 29.21
C GLU A 52 -3.64 17.48 28.54
N ILE A 53 -3.42 16.93 27.33
CA ILE A 53 -4.43 16.13 26.60
C ILE A 53 -4.65 14.73 27.21
N PHE A 54 -3.82 14.32 28.17
CA PHE A 54 -3.87 13.01 28.80
C PHE A 54 -4.33 13.13 30.26
N PRO A 55 -5.64 13.25 30.53
CA PRO A 55 -6.14 13.41 31.90
C PRO A 55 -5.85 12.19 32.79
N ASP A 56 -5.71 11.00 32.21
CA ASP A 56 -5.56 9.74 32.97
C ASP A 56 -4.10 9.37 33.28
N ILE A 57 -3.12 10.16 32.82
CA ILE A 57 -1.71 9.85 33.09
C ILE A 57 -1.35 10.37 34.47
N LYS A 58 -0.81 9.49 35.31
CA LYS A 58 -0.28 9.88 36.62
C LYS A 58 1.07 10.58 36.45
N ILE A 59 1.15 11.83 36.90
CA ILE A 59 2.37 12.64 36.80
C ILE A 59 2.86 13.01 38.19
N TYR A 60 4.13 12.70 38.46
CA TYR A 60 4.85 13.13 39.64
C TYR A 60 5.80 14.26 39.26
N GLN A 61 5.43 15.48 39.64
CA GLN A 61 6.23 16.66 39.34
C GLN A 61 7.40 16.79 40.33
N LYS A 62 8.47 16.05 40.09
CA LYS A 62 9.65 16.00 40.96
C LYS A 62 10.90 15.54 40.19
N ARG A 63 12.05 15.58 40.87
CA ARG A 63 13.28 14.92 40.41
C ARG A 63 13.14 13.41 40.51
N TYR A 64 13.79 12.72 39.57
CA TYR A 64 13.93 11.27 39.58
C TYR A 64 14.83 10.82 40.74
N GLU A 65 14.38 9.79 41.45
CA GLU A 65 15.14 9.05 42.44
C GLU A 65 15.07 7.55 42.15
N GLU A 66 16.07 6.77 42.54
CA GLU A 66 16.11 5.32 42.25
C GLU A 66 14.89 4.56 42.81
N LYS A 67 14.34 5.04 43.94
CA LYS A 67 13.13 4.50 44.57
C LYS A 67 11.89 4.62 43.69
N ASP A 68 11.93 5.43 42.63
CA ASP A 68 10.84 5.58 41.67
C ASP A 68 10.73 4.40 40.71
N LEU A 69 11.71 3.48 40.71
CA LEU A 69 11.71 2.29 39.85
C LEU A 69 10.97 1.07 40.44
N GLN A 70 9.98 1.29 41.30
CA GLN A 70 9.22 0.20 41.93
C GLN A 70 8.11 -0.31 40.99
N ASP A 71 8.14 -1.62 40.69
CA ASP A 71 7.11 -2.33 39.93
C ASP A 71 6.86 -1.82 38.50
N TYR A 72 7.90 -1.37 37.81
CA TYR A 72 7.82 -1.00 36.40
C TYR A 72 8.36 -2.10 35.49
N PHE A 73 7.63 -2.37 34.41
CA PHE A 73 8.06 -3.30 33.37
C PHE A 73 9.09 -2.65 32.44
N LEU A 74 8.91 -1.37 32.14
CA LEU A 74 9.70 -0.61 31.18
C LEU A 74 9.88 0.83 31.65
N VAL A 75 11.04 1.39 31.38
CA VAL A 75 11.41 2.79 31.64
C VAL A 75 11.86 3.46 30.36
N ILE A 76 11.38 4.67 30.13
CA ILE A 76 11.90 5.56 29.09
C ILE A 76 12.68 6.67 29.77
N ALA A 77 14.01 6.63 29.65
CA ALA A 77 14.88 7.73 30.06
C ALA A 77 14.88 8.80 28.97
N ALA A 78 14.00 9.80 29.13
CA ALA A 78 13.67 10.82 28.14
C ALA A 78 13.97 12.26 28.59
N THR A 79 15.05 12.45 29.38
CA THR A 79 15.50 13.78 29.79
C THR A 79 16.52 14.35 28.81
N GLU A 80 16.74 15.66 28.86
CA GLU A 80 17.83 16.34 28.11
C GLU A 80 19.22 16.09 28.74
N ASN A 81 19.27 15.57 29.97
CA ASN A 81 20.49 15.30 30.70
C ASN A 81 20.98 13.86 30.44
N SER A 82 21.98 13.71 29.58
CA SER A 82 22.56 12.41 29.23
C SER A 82 23.15 11.65 30.43
N SER A 83 23.74 12.35 31.40
CA SER A 83 24.29 11.72 32.62
C SER A 83 23.19 11.16 33.52
N LEU A 84 22.07 11.89 33.64
CA LEU A 84 20.89 11.39 34.33
C LEU A 84 20.28 10.18 33.61
N ASN A 85 20.16 10.23 32.29
CA ASN A 85 19.66 9.09 31.52
C ASN A 85 20.55 7.84 31.69
N HIS A 86 21.88 8.02 31.73
CA HIS A 86 22.82 6.92 32.00
C HIS A 86 22.61 6.33 33.40
N LYS A 87 22.48 7.18 34.42
CA LYS A 87 22.15 6.73 35.79
C LYS A 87 20.86 5.92 35.82
N ILE A 88 19.80 6.38 35.15
CA ILE A 88 18.52 5.65 35.06
C ILE A 88 18.72 4.27 34.42
N VAL A 89 19.58 4.17 33.39
CA VAL A 89 19.90 2.88 32.76
C VAL A 89 20.58 1.93 33.74
N GLU A 90 21.57 2.39 34.50
CA GLU A 90 22.23 1.58 35.53
C GLU A 90 21.25 1.16 36.64
N ASP A 91 20.45 2.09 37.14
CA ASP A 91 19.41 1.82 38.14
C ASP A 91 18.37 0.77 37.63
N CYS A 92 18.03 0.79 36.33
CA CYS A 92 17.13 -0.20 35.73
C CYS A 92 17.80 -1.57 35.58
N LYS A 93 19.08 -1.64 35.20
CA LYS A 93 19.83 -2.90 35.03
C LYS A 93 19.90 -3.68 36.33
N THR A 94 20.15 -3.02 37.46
CA THR A 94 20.21 -3.69 38.78
C THR A 94 18.88 -4.29 39.22
N LYS A 95 17.77 -3.76 38.69
CA LYS A 95 16.39 -4.21 38.99
C LYS A 95 15.78 -5.07 37.88
N ASN A 96 16.54 -5.41 36.84
CA ASN A 96 16.08 -6.15 35.66
C ASN A 96 14.86 -5.51 34.97
N ILE A 97 14.86 -4.17 34.87
CA ILE A 97 13.80 -3.40 34.22
C ILE A 97 14.25 -3.06 32.78
N LEU A 98 13.35 -3.23 31.80
CA LEU A 98 13.64 -2.79 30.44
C LEU A 98 13.79 -1.27 30.41
N VAL A 99 14.81 -0.75 29.74
CA VAL A 99 15.05 0.68 29.67
C VAL A 99 15.42 1.09 28.26
N ASN A 100 14.78 2.17 27.78
CA ASN A 100 15.13 2.85 26.55
C ASN A 100 15.65 4.26 26.85
N ASN A 101 16.92 4.50 26.55
CA ASN A 101 17.57 5.80 26.66
C ASN A 101 17.47 6.56 25.33
N ILE A 102 16.89 7.76 25.34
CA ILE A 102 16.71 8.54 24.10
C ILE A 102 17.97 9.27 23.65
N THR A 103 18.95 9.49 24.54
CA THR A 103 20.17 10.25 24.23
C THR A 103 21.33 9.34 23.81
N SER A 104 21.15 8.02 23.88
CA SER A 104 22.15 7.04 23.46
C SER A 104 21.63 6.10 22.40
N LYS A 105 22.53 5.50 21.62
CA LYS A 105 22.20 4.42 20.68
C LYS A 105 22.44 3.04 21.28
N THR A 106 23.31 2.94 22.28
CA THR A 106 23.81 1.66 22.80
C THR A 106 23.52 1.46 24.28
N ASP A 107 23.42 2.56 25.04
CA ASP A 107 23.22 2.54 26.48
C ASP A 107 21.73 2.38 26.83
N MET A 108 21.21 1.18 26.62
CA MET A 108 19.82 0.79 26.87
C MET A 108 19.68 -0.73 26.83
N THR A 109 18.63 -1.28 27.42
CA THR A 109 18.31 -2.72 27.35
C THR A 109 17.20 -3.04 26.34
N CYS A 110 16.45 -2.04 25.89
CA CYS A 110 15.46 -2.20 24.81
C CYS A 110 15.44 -1.02 23.83
N ARG A 111 15.01 -1.28 22.59
CA ARG A 111 14.86 -0.28 21.54
C ARG A 111 13.52 -0.42 20.84
N PHE A 112 12.93 0.72 20.48
CA PHE A 112 11.72 0.76 19.65
C PHE A 112 12.06 0.86 18.17
N GLY A 113 11.47 -0.01 17.36
CA GLY A 113 11.50 0.10 15.90
C GLY A 113 10.47 1.10 15.37
N SER A 114 10.65 1.51 14.11
CA SER A 114 9.55 2.11 13.34
C SER A 114 8.53 1.03 13.01
N ILE A 115 7.26 1.27 13.32
CA ILE A 115 6.18 0.27 13.15
C ILE A 115 5.37 0.61 11.89
N CYS A 116 5.07 -0.42 11.09
CA CYS A 116 4.00 -0.46 10.11
C CYS A 116 3.09 -1.64 10.42
N GLU A 117 1.79 -1.39 10.48
CA GLU A 117 0.80 -2.41 10.87
C GLU A 117 -0.56 -2.13 10.21
N ASN A 118 -1.32 -3.20 10.00
CA ASN A 118 -2.72 -3.20 9.62
C ASN A 118 -3.42 -4.39 10.32
N GLU A 119 -4.59 -4.80 9.83
CA GLU A 119 -5.33 -5.94 10.39
C GLU A 119 -4.67 -7.30 10.16
N GLU A 120 -3.76 -7.42 9.18
CA GLU A 120 -3.16 -8.69 8.77
C GLU A 120 -1.72 -8.89 9.28
N TYR A 121 -0.97 -7.80 9.45
CA TYR A 121 0.45 -7.88 9.81
C TYR A 121 0.90 -6.72 10.70
N GLN A 122 1.98 -6.98 11.43
CA GLN A 122 2.76 -5.98 12.16
C GLN A 122 4.25 -6.18 11.84
N ILE A 123 4.93 -5.10 11.47
CA ILE A 123 6.34 -5.09 11.09
C ILE A 123 7.06 -4.00 11.89
N ALA A 124 8.16 -4.36 12.53
CA ALA A 124 9.05 -3.42 13.22
C ALA A 124 10.40 -3.29 12.51
N ILE A 125 10.81 -2.04 12.27
CA ILE A 125 11.99 -1.70 11.47
C ILE A 125 13.01 -0.97 12.34
N SER A 126 14.19 -1.57 12.53
CA SER A 126 15.29 -0.97 13.28
C SER A 126 16.53 -0.87 12.40
N THR A 127 17.03 0.34 12.17
CA THR A 127 18.27 0.56 11.40
C THR A 127 19.40 0.95 12.32
N TYR A 128 19.72 0.11 13.31
CA TYR A 128 20.86 0.26 14.23
C TYR A 128 21.04 1.65 14.87
N GLY A 129 19.92 2.33 15.20
CA GLY A 129 19.96 3.68 15.79
C GLY A 129 20.06 4.83 14.78
N HIS A 130 19.55 4.63 13.56
CA HIS A 130 19.40 5.66 12.53
C HIS A 130 17.91 5.97 12.23
N PRO A 131 17.21 6.79 13.05
CA PRO A 131 15.77 6.99 12.92
C PRO A 131 15.29 7.46 11.54
N SER A 132 16.08 8.28 10.84
CA SER A 132 15.76 8.75 9.48
C SER A 132 15.70 7.61 8.47
N LYS A 133 16.65 6.66 8.55
CA LYS A 133 16.69 5.46 7.70
C LYS A 133 15.50 4.54 8.01
N SER A 134 15.22 4.26 9.28
CA SER A 134 14.02 3.51 9.69
C SER A 134 12.73 4.16 9.17
N LYS A 135 12.63 5.50 9.15
CA LYS A 135 11.46 6.21 8.64
C LYS A 135 11.33 6.11 7.13
N ALA A 136 12.43 6.23 6.38
CA ALA A 136 12.46 6.06 4.92
C ALA A 136 12.05 4.65 4.52
N LEU A 137 12.67 3.63 5.14
CA LEU A 137 12.36 2.23 4.86
C LEU A 137 10.91 1.87 5.21
N ARG A 138 10.37 2.42 6.30
CA ARG A 138 8.94 2.28 6.61
C ARG A 138 8.05 2.83 5.48
N LYS A 139 8.41 3.97 4.88
CA LYS A 139 7.63 4.57 3.79
C LYS A 139 7.64 3.67 2.56
N GLU A 140 8.79 3.10 2.21
CA GLU A 140 8.94 2.15 1.11
C GLU A 140 8.13 0.88 1.34
N ILE A 141 8.23 0.29 2.54
CA ILE A 141 7.44 -0.89 2.91
C ILE A 141 5.94 -0.60 2.83
N ASN A 142 5.47 0.52 3.37
CA ASN A 142 4.07 0.89 3.27
C ASN A 142 3.61 1.03 1.82
N HIS A 143 4.42 1.67 0.96
CA HIS A 143 4.09 1.82 -0.46
C HIS A 143 3.95 0.46 -1.15
N TYR A 144 4.89 -0.45 -0.90
CA TYR A 144 4.85 -1.81 -1.44
C TYR A 144 3.64 -2.61 -0.97
N LEU A 145 3.30 -2.51 0.32
CA LEU A 145 2.20 -3.27 0.91
C LEU A 145 0.83 -2.77 0.43
N ILE A 146 0.66 -1.45 0.25
CA ILE A 146 -0.56 -0.86 -0.35
C ILE A 146 -0.74 -1.35 -1.79
N GLN A 147 0.32 -1.37 -2.59
CA GLN A 147 0.24 -1.88 -3.97
C GLN A 147 -0.17 -3.36 -4.00
N ARG A 148 0.32 -4.18 -3.06
CA ARG A 148 -0.03 -5.61 -3.02
C ARG A 148 -1.46 -5.91 -2.58
N SER A 149 -2.06 -5.10 -1.70
CA SER A 149 -3.47 -5.29 -1.33
C SER A 149 -4.40 -5.05 -2.52
N ASP A 150 -4.06 -4.10 -3.41
CA ASP A 150 -4.84 -3.83 -4.62
C ASP A 150 -4.61 -4.90 -5.72
N ILE A 151 -3.39 -5.44 -5.85
CA ILE A 151 -3.05 -6.43 -6.89
C ILE A 151 -3.83 -7.75 -6.74
N ARG A 152 -4.24 -8.15 -5.52
CA ARG A 152 -4.95 -9.43 -5.32
C ARG A 152 -6.45 -9.40 -5.57
N MET A 153 -7.04 -8.23 -5.87
CA MET A 153 -8.48 -8.15 -6.08
C MET A 153 -8.83 -8.25 -7.57
N LYS A 154 -9.67 -9.23 -7.89
CA LYS A 154 -10.39 -9.26 -9.16
C LYS A 154 -11.29 -8.03 -9.22
N LYS A 155 -10.99 -7.09 -10.11
CA LYS A 155 -11.82 -5.91 -10.34
C LYS A 155 -12.60 -6.09 -11.64
N VAL A 156 -13.92 -5.94 -11.55
CA VAL A 156 -14.81 -5.91 -12.72
C VAL A 156 -14.76 -4.49 -13.29
N ILE A 157 -14.49 -4.38 -14.59
CA ILE A 157 -14.47 -3.10 -15.31
C ILE A 157 -15.78 -2.97 -16.09
N HIS A 158 -16.42 -1.80 -15.95
CA HIS A 158 -17.65 -1.46 -16.64
C HIS A 158 -17.68 0.02 -16.97
N THR A 159 -18.04 0.36 -18.21
CA THR A 159 -18.26 1.72 -18.69
C THR A 159 -19.48 1.76 -19.62
N GLU A 160 -20.21 2.88 -19.57
CA GLU A 160 -21.34 3.14 -20.49
C GLU A 160 -20.87 3.55 -21.90
N LYS A 161 -19.57 3.87 -22.05
CA LYS A 161 -18.95 4.25 -23.32
C LYS A 161 -18.53 3.05 -24.20
N ALA A 162 -18.83 1.83 -23.76
CA ALA A 162 -18.63 0.60 -24.52
C ALA A 162 -19.91 -0.25 -24.46
N PRO A 163 -20.18 -1.13 -25.44
CA PRO A 163 -21.39 -1.97 -25.42
C PRO A 163 -21.53 -2.75 -24.12
N ALA A 164 -22.72 -2.73 -23.55
CA ALA A 164 -23.00 -3.43 -22.30
C ALA A 164 -22.79 -4.95 -22.46
N ALA A 165 -22.24 -5.60 -21.44
CA ALA A 165 -22.15 -7.05 -21.39
C ALA A 165 -23.53 -7.65 -21.06
N LEU A 166 -24.28 -8.04 -22.09
CA LEU A 166 -25.65 -8.56 -21.98
C LEU A 166 -25.72 -10.09 -21.70
N GLY A 167 -24.58 -10.73 -21.49
CA GLY A 167 -24.46 -12.16 -21.21
C GLY A 167 -23.65 -12.45 -19.93
N PRO A 168 -23.30 -13.70 -19.65
CA PRO A 168 -22.56 -14.10 -18.44
C PRO A 168 -21.06 -13.78 -18.55
N TYR A 169 -20.71 -12.55 -18.88
CA TYR A 169 -19.33 -12.05 -19.02
C TYR A 169 -19.23 -10.57 -18.61
N SER A 170 -18.01 -10.05 -18.48
CA SER A 170 -17.76 -8.64 -18.17
C SER A 170 -17.08 -7.96 -19.37
N GLN A 171 -17.17 -6.63 -19.49
CA GLN A 171 -16.43 -5.89 -20.52
C GLN A 171 -14.92 -6.13 -20.38
N ALA A 172 -14.41 -6.05 -19.14
CA ALA A 172 -13.08 -6.51 -18.79
C ALA A 172 -12.98 -6.94 -17.32
N ILE A 173 -11.95 -7.73 -17.02
CA ILE A 173 -11.53 -8.06 -15.66
C ILE A 173 -10.07 -7.64 -15.50
N GLU A 174 -9.78 -6.89 -14.45
CA GLU A 174 -8.41 -6.66 -13.99
C GLU A 174 -8.10 -7.63 -12.85
N ALA A 175 -7.04 -8.42 -13.00
CA ALA A 175 -6.60 -9.38 -12.00
C ALA A 175 -5.06 -9.44 -11.97
N ASN A 176 -4.49 -9.27 -10.79
CA ASN A 176 -3.03 -9.32 -10.58
C ASN A 176 -2.24 -8.33 -11.45
N GLY A 177 -2.79 -7.12 -11.68
CA GLY A 177 -2.17 -6.09 -12.51
C GLY A 177 -2.24 -6.35 -14.02
N VAL A 178 -2.98 -7.39 -14.44
CA VAL A 178 -3.24 -7.70 -15.85
C VAL A 178 -4.71 -7.44 -16.14
N LEU A 179 -4.98 -6.64 -17.16
CA LEU A 179 -6.31 -6.35 -17.65
C LEU A 179 -6.63 -7.28 -18.84
N TYR A 180 -7.74 -8.01 -18.72
CA TYR A 180 -8.28 -8.87 -19.76
C TYR A 180 -9.56 -8.23 -20.31
N VAL A 181 -9.49 -7.70 -21.53
CA VAL A 181 -10.63 -7.09 -22.22
C VAL A 181 -11.30 -8.17 -23.08
N SER A 182 -12.60 -8.38 -22.87
CA SER A 182 -13.40 -9.32 -23.66
C SER A 182 -13.43 -8.91 -25.14
N GLY A 183 -13.78 -9.86 -26.02
CA GLY A 183 -13.99 -9.58 -27.43
C GLY A 183 -14.97 -8.44 -27.66
N GLN A 184 -14.48 -7.37 -28.28
CA GLN A 184 -15.26 -6.20 -28.63
C GLN A 184 -15.76 -6.32 -30.07
N ILE A 185 -17.07 -6.26 -30.21
CA ILE A 185 -17.78 -6.19 -31.49
C ILE A 185 -18.08 -4.73 -31.88
N PRO A 186 -18.31 -4.44 -33.16
CA PRO A 186 -18.48 -3.08 -33.72
C PRO A 186 -19.87 -2.47 -33.45
N PHE A 187 -20.36 -2.59 -32.23
CA PHE A 187 -21.65 -2.03 -31.84
C PHE A 187 -21.44 -0.64 -31.25
N VAL A 188 -22.33 0.28 -31.61
CA VAL A 188 -22.35 1.64 -31.03
C VAL A 188 -22.96 1.54 -29.62
N PRO A 189 -22.27 1.98 -28.55
CA PRO A 189 -22.74 1.80 -27.16
C PRO A 189 -24.13 2.39 -26.91
N ALA A 190 -24.40 3.58 -27.48
CA ALA A 190 -25.65 4.31 -27.27
C ALA A 190 -26.87 3.63 -27.88
N THR A 191 -26.71 2.94 -29.02
CA THR A 191 -27.82 2.32 -29.76
C THR A 191 -27.83 0.80 -29.66
N MET A 192 -26.71 0.19 -29.24
CA MET A 192 -26.49 -1.26 -29.25
C MET A 192 -26.76 -1.90 -30.62
N THR A 193 -26.45 -1.17 -31.69
CA THR A 193 -26.57 -1.63 -33.09
C THR A 193 -25.23 -1.62 -33.79
N LEU A 194 -25.10 -2.40 -34.86
CA LEU A 194 -23.94 -2.41 -35.73
C LEU A 194 -23.69 -1.00 -36.29
N VAL A 195 -22.44 -0.54 -36.25
CA VAL A 195 -22.05 0.81 -36.74
C VAL A 195 -22.25 0.99 -38.24
N SER A 196 -21.94 -0.05 -39.04
CA SER A 196 -21.98 -0.03 -40.50
C SER A 196 -21.70 -1.44 -41.04
N ASP A 197 -22.03 -1.69 -42.30
CA ASP A 197 -21.61 -2.89 -43.04
C ASP A 197 -20.15 -2.80 -43.54
N ASP A 198 -19.53 -1.62 -43.51
CA ASP A 198 -18.13 -1.45 -43.88
C ASP A 198 -17.16 -2.02 -42.82
N VAL A 199 -16.16 -2.78 -43.26
CA VAL A 199 -15.24 -3.48 -42.35
C VAL A 199 -14.27 -2.53 -41.64
N GLN A 200 -13.90 -1.40 -42.26
CA GLN A 200 -13.02 -0.42 -41.64
C GLN A 200 -13.76 0.34 -40.53
N ALA A 201 -15.01 0.73 -40.79
CA ALA A 201 -15.90 1.29 -39.78
C ALA A 201 -16.12 0.33 -38.60
N GLN A 202 -16.33 -0.96 -38.88
CA GLN A 202 -16.45 -1.97 -37.82
C GLN A 202 -15.14 -2.11 -37.01
N THR A 203 -13.99 -2.16 -37.68
CA THR A 203 -12.69 -2.24 -37.01
C THR A 203 -12.49 -1.04 -36.10
N ARG A 204 -12.82 0.16 -36.57
CA ARG A 204 -12.73 1.40 -35.82
C ARG A 204 -13.61 1.37 -34.58
N GLN A 205 -14.89 1.02 -34.72
CA GLN A 205 -15.81 0.96 -33.59
C GLN A 205 -15.39 -0.08 -32.54
N SER A 206 -14.87 -1.23 -32.97
CA SER A 206 -14.37 -2.26 -32.05
C SER A 206 -13.18 -1.75 -31.24
N LEU A 207 -12.26 -1.02 -31.88
CA LEU A 207 -11.12 -0.38 -31.22
C LEU A 207 -11.57 0.77 -30.31
N GLU A 208 -12.53 1.61 -30.71
CA GLU A 208 -13.08 2.66 -29.84
C GLU A 208 -13.72 2.08 -28.57
N ASN A 209 -14.44 0.97 -28.69
CA ASN A 209 -15.01 0.24 -27.56
C ASN A 209 -13.90 -0.29 -26.62
N ILE A 210 -12.81 -0.84 -27.17
CA ILE A 210 -11.62 -1.23 -26.39
C ILE A 210 -11.02 -0.01 -25.68
N GLY A 211 -10.85 1.10 -26.40
CA GLY A 211 -10.27 2.33 -25.86
C GLY A 211 -11.05 2.88 -24.66
N ALA A 212 -12.38 2.86 -24.74
CA ALA A 212 -13.25 3.24 -23.63
C ALA A 212 -13.08 2.34 -22.39
N ILE A 213 -12.95 1.02 -22.59
CA ILE A 213 -12.73 0.05 -21.50
C ILE A 213 -11.34 0.23 -20.88
N LEU A 214 -10.32 0.47 -21.71
CA LEU A 214 -8.96 0.77 -21.24
C LEU A 214 -8.97 2.06 -20.39
N GLU A 215 -9.59 3.13 -20.88
CA GLU A 215 -9.68 4.42 -20.19
C GLU A 215 -10.36 4.26 -18.82
N GLU A 216 -11.49 3.53 -18.74
CA GLU A 216 -12.20 3.24 -17.49
C GLU A 216 -11.32 2.49 -16.47
N ALA A 217 -10.48 1.58 -16.95
CA ALA A 217 -9.52 0.84 -16.12
C ALA A 217 -8.24 1.66 -15.80
N GLY A 218 -8.10 2.86 -16.35
CA GLY A 218 -6.91 3.71 -16.22
C GLY A 218 -5.70 3.21 -17.02
N TYR A 219 -5.95 2.55 -18.15
CA TYR A 219 -4.99 2.09 -19.15
C TYR A 219 -5.15 2.90 -20.45
N SER A 220 -4.24 2.68 -21.39
CA SER A 220 -4.24 3.22 -22.74
C SER A 220 -3.84 2.14 -23.74
N PHE A 221 -3.95 2.42 -25.04
CA PHE A 221 -3.47 1.49 -26.08
C PHE A 221 -1.99 1.14 -25.97
N ARG A 222 -1.16 2.00 -25.35
CA ARG A 222 0.27 1.74 -25.13
C ARG A 222 0.53 0.63 -24.13
N ASP A 223 -0.44 0.36 -23.25
CA ASP A 223 -0.34 -0.67 -22.22
C ASP A 223 -0.77 -2.06 -22.74
N VAL A 224 -1.27 -2.12 -23.99
CA VAL A 224 -1.69 -3.37 -24.64
C VAL A 224 -0.48 -4.19 -25.04
N VAL A 225 -0.40 -5.43 -24.55
CA VAL A 225 0.71 -6.36 -24.80
C VAL A 225 0.34 -7.50 -25.74
N LYS A 226 -0.96 -7.82 -25.87
CA LYS A 226 -1.47 -8.85 -26.78
C LYS A 226 -2.81 -8.40 -27.37
N ALA A 227 -3.00 -8.62 -28.67
CA ALA A 227 -4.28 -8.52 -29.36
C ALA A 227 -4.63 -9.84 -30.08
N SER A 228 -5.87 -10.30 -29.99
CA SER A 228 -6.42 -11.35 -30.87
C SER A 228 -7.45 -10.71 -31.77
N VAL A 229 -7.30 -10.89 -33.09
CA VAL A 229 -8.19 -10.32 -34.10
C VAL A 229 -8.89 -11.49 -34.82
N PHE A 230 -10.20 -11.55 -34.71
CA PHE A 230 -11.03 -12.55 -35.37
C PHE A 230 -11.79 -11.87 -36.50
N ILE A 231 -11.69 -12.40 -37.72
CA ILE A 231 -12.28 -11.79 -38.91
C ILE A 231 -13.16 -12.78 -39.65
N LYS A 232 -14.17 -12.28 -40.35
CA LYS A 232 -15.11 -13.09 -41.14
C LYS A 232 -14.56 -13.48 -42.51
N ASP A 233 -13.70 -12.65 -43.09
CA ASP A 233 -13.12 -12.82 -44.43
C ASP A 233 -11.67 -12.30 -44.44
N MET A 234 -10.71 -13.17 -44.75
CA MET A 234 -9.29 -12.84 -44.83
C MET A 234 -8.97 -11.86 -45.97
N ASN A 235 -9.85 -11.72 -46.97
CA ASN A 235 -9.68 -10.72 -48.03
C ASN A 235 -9.79 -9.27 -47.51
N ASP A 236 -10.41 -9.06 -46.33
CA ASP A 236 -10.50 -7.73 -45.70
C ASP A 236 -9.28 -7.41 -44.82
N PHE A 237 -8.31 -8.33 -44.68
CA PHE A 237 -7.15 -8.17 -43.77
C PHE A 237 -6.37 -6.87 -43.97
N ALA A 238 -6.13 -6.47 -45.22
CA ALA A 238 -5.40 -5.23 -45.52
C ALA A 238 -6.13 -3.98 -44.99
N LYS A 239 -7.46 -3.92 -45.18
CA LYS A 239 -8.32 -2.81 -44.73
C LYS A 239 -8.39 -2.74 -43.21
N ILE A 240 -8.49 -3.90 -42.56
CA ILE A 240 -8.50 -4.02 -41.09
C ILE A 240 -7.15 -3.55 -40.52
N ASN A 241 -6.03 -3.94 -41.14
CA ASN A 241 -4.69 -3.54 -40.67
C ASN A 241 -4.45 -2.03 -40.76
N GLU A 242 -5.00 -1.36 -41.77
CA GLU A 242 -4.90 0.09 -41.92
C GLU A 242 -5.46 0.78 -40.66
N VAL A 243 -6.70 0.47 -40.29
CA VAL A 243 -7.35 1.04 -39.10
C VAL A 243 -6.66 0.57 -37.82
N TYR A 244 -6.32 -0.71 -37.72
CA TYR A 244 -5.63 -1.26 -36.55
C TYR A 244 -4.33 -0.50 -36.24
N ASN A 245 -3.57 -0.14 -37.29
CA ASN A 245 -2.30 0.56 -37.14
C ASN A 245 -2.45 1.98 -36.58
N GLU A 246 -3.60 2.64 -36.78
CA GLU A 246 -3.89 3.95 -36.19
C GLU A 246 -3.97 3.91 -34.66
N TYR A 247 -4.43 2.80 -34.08
CA TYR A 247 -4.64 2.66 -32.63
C TYR A 247 -3.50 1.91 -31.93
N LEU A 248 -3.01 0.82 -32.54
CA LEU A 248 -2.04 -0.11 -31.93
C LEU A 248 -0.67 -0.11 -32.62
N GLY A 249 -0.45 0.77 -33.61
CA GLY A 249 0.80 0.84 -34.37
C GLY A 249 2.01 1.31 -33.56
N GLU A 250 1.80 2.13 -32.53
CA GLU A 250 2.85 2.51 -31.58
C GLU A 250 3.12 1.39 -30.56
N ALA A 251 2.05 0.81 -30.00
CA ALA A 251 2.14 -0.22 -28.96
C ALA A 251 2.74 -1.55 -29.46
N LYS A 252 2.44 -1.93 -30.71
CA LYS A 252 2.91 -3.16 -31.38
C LYS A 252 2.79 -4.42 -30.48
N PRO A 253 1.60 -4.73 -29.95
CA PRO A 253 1.44 -5.91 -29.11
C PRO A 253 1.75 -7.19 -29.89
N ALA A 254 2.04 -8.27 -29.16
CA ALA A 254 1.95 -9.61 -29.74
C ALA A 254 0.57 -9.78 -30.39
N ARG A 255 0.48 -10.45 -31.54
CA ARG A 255 -0.77 -10.51 -32.31
C ARG A 255 -1.02 -11.87 -32.93
N ALA A 256 -2.27 -12.30 -32.86
CA ALA A 256 -2.82 -13.37 -33.70
C ALA A 256 -4.01 -12.79 -34.49
N CYS A 257 -4.08 -13.09 -35.78
CA CYS A 257 -5.23 -12.74 -36.63
C CYS A 257 -5.66 -14.00 -37.39
N VAL A 258 -6.92 -14.38 -37.28
CA VAL A 258 -7.47 -15.59 -37.91
C VAL A 258 -8.84 -15.34 -38.50
N GLU A 259 -9.11 -15.98 -39.63
CA GLU A 259 -10.48 -16.10 -40.16
C GLU A 259 -11.24 -17.14 -39.35
N VAL A 260 -12.50 -16.85 -39.00
CA VAL A 260 -13.36 -17.76 -38.24
C VAL A 260 -14.67 -18.03 -38.98
N ALA A 261 -15.28 -19.19 -38.72
CA ALA A 261 -16.49 -19.61 -39.42
C ALA A 261 -17.68 -18.64 -39.23
N ARG A 262 -17.81 -18.04 -38.04
CA ARG A 262 -18.86 -17.05 -37.73
C ARG A 262 -18.52 -16.27 -36.48
N LEU A 263 -18.81 -14.96 -36.49
CA LEU A 263 -18.70 -14.07 -35.33
C LEU A 263 -20.09 -13.81 -34.71
N PRO A 264 -20.17 -13.49 -33.40
CA PRO A 264 -21.42 -13.08 -32.76
C PRO A 264 -22.11 -11.95 -33.51
N LYS A 265 -23.44 -12.05 -33.67
CA LYS A 265 -24.25 -11.05 -34.40
C LYS A 265 -23.82 -10.82 -35.87
N ASP A 266 -23.11 -11.78 -36.47
CA ASP A 266 -22.71 -11.78 -37.89
C ASP A 266 -21.80 -10.62 -38.32
N VAL A 267 -21.13 -9.99 -37.36
CA VAL A 267 -20.14 -8.92 -37.61
C VAL A 267 -18.94 -9.43 -38.40
N LYS A 268 -18.15 -8.52 -38.96
CA LYS A 268 -16.98 -8.84 -39.81
C LYS A 268 -15.67 -8.92 -39.02
N VAL A 269 -15.62 -8.30 -37.85
CA VAL A 269 -14.43 -8.25 -36.98
C VAL A 269 -14.82 -8.26 -35.51
N GLU A 270 -14.02 -8.96 -34.70
CA GLU A 270 -14.06 -8.92 -33.24
C GLU A 270 -12.61 -8.86 -32.72
N ILE A 271 -12.35 -8.02 -31.73
CA ILE A 271 -11.00 -7.81 -31.20
C ILE A 271 -11.02 -7.92 -29.67
N GLU A 272 -10.14 -8.73 -29.11
CA GLU A 272 -9.83 -8.76 -27.67
C GLU A 272 -8.39 -8.32 -27.42
N VAL A 273 -8.13 -7.79 -26.23
CA VAL A 273 -6.79 -7.35 -25.83
C VAL A 273 -6.46 -7.72 -24.39
N ILE A 274 -5.16 -7.89 -24.13
CA ILE A 274 -4.57 -7.99 -22.80
C ILE A 274 -3.64 -6.79 -22.60
N ALA A 275 -3.75 -6.12 -21.44
CA ALA A 275 -2.93 -4.98 -21.08
C ALA A 275 -2.31 -5.12 -19.68
N THR A 276 -1.18 -4.44 -19.44
CA THR A 276 -0.46 -4.41 -18.14
C THR A 276 0.22 -3.06 -17.94
N LYS A 277 0.40 -2.65 -16.67
CA LYS A 277 1.18 -1.48 -16.25
C LYS A 277 2.56 -1.87 -15.72
#